data_AF-A0A7Z7G451-F1
#
_entry.id   AF-A0A7Z7G451-F1
#
_cell.length_a   1.000
_cell.length_b   1.000
_cell.length_c   1.000
_cell.angle_alpha   90.00
_cell.angle_beta   90.00
_cell.angle_gamma   90.00
#
_symmetry.space_group_name_H-M   'P 1'
#
loop_
_entity.id
_entity.type
_entity.pdbx_description
1 polymer ?
#
loop_
_entity_poly.entity_id
_entity_poly.type
_entity_poly.pdbx_seq_one_letter_code
_entity_poly.pdbx_strand_id
1 'polypeptide(L)'
;MNNYINFTSTYNPNLQALSSADGYDSVKMNEMFGQIMGNIASVQSTLTGSHIDVRNFAPGDGSDQTAQIKAFFDSAQEGDVLLFTSGHYKVVKTGWFYTFSGRSVIIKALPGAILEVSDQGLRIEGSNHVEISGLTLVRTTQAGWSKNKTGLNIENSSNVLLQHNDISKFTDGIGVNGSSSQDNPARNVVIRNNKLHHLGEEPIAVRSHLVFVVIRENDCYRYLGDGILVKGTWHVSITDNFLHTPVLSSDSDFASFSGGQQVNNMPTVGGGITCNNEGGETGAKNLHIHGNSLIGTAFGVGLIGFEGAFVTSNVFKDIKITSVISVSFLPSQYNPNDLSNHLFVIQGNLIDTISRSSATAAIEAKTSTGAEGMDIGIISDNIIIPRGKHWGIVADGHIIVKGNYIAQAGIAMDIANGVIASSNIIEPGFETTNPDRMVSLHNDCTFSHNSVAGKGTCIQLRGSNNIITGNRLKYEGTWWAVHLDMVNNTVEGNIITDNMLMVAASAAGRYLFGASPFTNGKNIVVDLVKDNNGTLYQFVNEMVMQGPNSTRWRITIDAKGDLKTTKL
;
A
#
# COMPACT_ATOMS: atom_id res chain seq x y z
N MET A 1 0.10 4.06 -38.33
CA MET A 1 -0.57 5.22 -37.68
C MET A 1 -0.55 4.93 -36.19
N ASN A 2 -0.08 5.87 -35.38
CA ASN A 2 -0.10 5.71 -33.92
C ASN A 2 -1.48 6.14 -33.42
N ASN A 3 -2.12 5.32 -32.59
CA ASN A 3 -3.39 5.65 -31.96
C ASN A 3 -3.17 6.63 -30.80
N TYR A 4 -2.91 7.90 -31.13
CA TYR A 4 -2.97 8.97 -30.14
C TYR A 4 -4.43 9.13 -29.70
N ILE A 5 -4.71 8.92 -28.42
CA ILE A 5 -6.00 9.30 -27.82
C ILE A 5 -6.13 10.81 -27.94
N ASN A 6 -7.18 11.29 -28.60
CA ASN A 6 -7.31 12.71 -28.91
C ASN A 6 -7.91 13.50 -27.74
N PHE A 7 -7.08 13.90 -26.78
CA PHE A 7 -7.45 14.61 -25.54
C PHE A 7 -7.93 16.07 -25.73
N THR A 8 -8.41 16.44 -26.92
CA THR A 8 -8.98 17.76 -27.26
C THR A 8 -10.50 17.82 -27.08
N SER A 9 -11.19 16.69 -26.96
CA SER A 9 -12.62 16.64 -26.60
C SER A 9 -12.85 16.76 -25.10
N THR A 10 -14.11 16.97 -24.70
CA THR A 10 -14.59 16.71 -23.33
C THR A 10 -14.10 15.36 -22.83
N TYR A 11 -13.70 15.28 -21.55
CA TYR A 11 -13.31 14.01 -20.94
C TYR A 11 -14.53 13.08 -20.87
N ASN A 12 -14.47 11.95 -21.57
CA ASN A 12 -15.51 10.92 -21.51
C ASN A 12 -15.04 9.82 -20.55
N PRO A 13 -15.64 9.67 -19.35
CA PRO A 13 -15.14 8.79 -18.30
C PRO A 13 -15.32 7.29 -18.58
N ASN A 14 -15.85 6.89 -19.74
CA ASN A 14 -16.01 5.49 -20.15
C ASN A 14 -14.69 4.80 -20.57
N LEU A 15 -13.66 4.88 -19.70
CA LEU A 15 -12.40 4.14 -19.79
C LEU A 15 -12.44 2.80 -19.03
N GLN A 16 -13.59 2.11 -19.09
CA GLN A 16 -13.73 0.69 -18.68
C GLN A 16 -12.79 -0.27 -19.46
N ALA A 17 -12.05 0.24 -20.46
CA ALA A 17 -11.01 -0.48 -21.19
C ALA A 17 -9.67 -0.62 -20.41
N LEU A 18 -9.47 0.11 -19.30
CA LEU A 18 -8.32 -0.09 -18.40
C LEU A 18 -8.64 -0.98 -17.18
N SER A 19 -9.92 -1.24 -16.91
CA SER A 19 -10.37 -2.27 -15.98
C SER A 19 -10.46 -3.63 -16.67
N SER A 20 -9.32 -4.30 -16.90
CA SER A 20 -9.27 -5.72 -17.24
C SER A 20 -8.64 -6.53 -16.11
N ALA A 21 -9.11 -7.76 -15.90
CA ALA A 21 -8.83 -8.56 -14.69
C ALA A 21 -7.43 -9.22 -14.67
N ASP A 22 -6.48 -8.66 -15.40
CA ASP A 22 -5.21 -9.31 -15.77
C ASP A 22 -4.03 -8.92 -14.86
N GLY A 23 -4.21 -7.92 -13.97
CA GLY A 23 -3.18 -7.41 -13.07
C GLY A 23 -2.37 -6.23 -13.63
N TYR A 24 -1.16 -6.03 -13.11
CA TYR A 24 -0.26 -4.96 -13.56
C TYR A 24 0.35 -5.30 -14.93
N ASP A 25 0.06 -4.49 -15.93
CA ASP A 25 0.55 -4.64 -17.30
C ASP A 25 1.59 -3.56 -17.62
N SER A 26 2.87 -3.93 -17.54
CA SER A 26 3.99 -3.02 -17.78
C SER A 26 4.05 -2.47 -19.21
N VAL A 27 3.42 -3.13 -20.19
CA VAL A 27 3.34 -2.62 -21.56
C VAL A 27 2.31 -1.50 -21.61
N LYS A 28 1.07 -1.74 -21.16
CA LYS A 28 0.02 -0.70 -21.10
C LYS A 28 0.45 0.52 -20.28
N MET A 29 1.16 0.31 -19.17
CA MET A 29 1.64 1.42 -18.33
C MET A 29 2.76 2.24 -19.01
N ASN A 30 3.67 1.61 -19.75
CA ASN A 30 4.66 2.33 -20.55
C ASN A 30 4.03 3.02 -21.78
N GLU A 31 3.00 2.42 -22.40
CA GLU A 31 2.22 3.06 -23.46
C GLU A 31 1.49 4.30 -22.93
N MET A 32 0.85 4.23 -21.76
CA MET A 32 0.21 5.37 -21.11
C MET A 32 1.22 6.47 -20.79
N PHE A 33 2.38 6.14 -20.20
CA PHE A 33 3.44 7.11 -19.94
C PHE A 33 3.98 7.75 -21.22
N GLY A 34 4.18 6.96 -22.29
CA GLY A 34 4.59 7.45 -23.60
C GLY A 34 3.56 8.39 -24.24
N GLN A 35 2.27 8.12 -24.07
CA GLN A 35 1.18 9.01 -24.51
C GLN A 35 1.15 10.32 -23.70
N ILE A 36 1.28 10.26 -22.37
CA ILE A 36 1.34 11.45 -21.50
C ILE A 36 2.53 12.34 -21.88
N MET A 37 3.73 11.76 -22.02
CA MET A 37 4.93 12.49 -22.44
C MET A 37 4.80 13.04 -23.86
N GLY A 38 4.15 12.29 -24.77
CA GLY A 38 3.83 12.75 -26.13
C GLY A 38 2.87 13.94 -26.14
N ASN A 39 1.85 13.95 -25.28
CA ASN A 39 0.93 15.08 -25.10
C ASN A 39 1.69 16.33 -24.61
N ILE A 40 2.52 16.17 -23.57
CA ILE A 40 3.32 17.27 -22.99
C ILE A 40 4.27 17.86 -24.04
N ALA A 41 5.01 17.02 -24.76
CA ALA A 41 5.91 17.45 -25.83
C ALA A 41 5.18 18.10 -27.01
N SER A 42 3.98 17.61 -27.35
CA SER A 42 3.13 18.19 -28.40
C SER A 42 2.70 19.61 -28.04
N VAL A 43 2.17 19.83 -26.84
CA VAL A 43 1.79 21.17 -26.36
C VAL A 43 3.03 22.07 -26.30
N GLN A 44 4.14 21.59 -25.73
CA GLN A 44 5.40 22.33 -25.67
C GLN A 44 5.90 22.74 -27.08
N SER A 45 5.73 21.91 -28.10
CA SER A 45 6.14 22.22 -29.48
C SER A 45 5.32 23.33 -30.16
N THR A 46 4.16 23.70 -29.60
CA THR A 46 3.36 24.85 -30.06
C THR A 46 3.79 26.18 -29.43
N LEU A 47 4.65 26.15 -28.42
CA LEU A 47 5.11 27.34 -27.71
C LEU A 47 6.36 27.93 -28.38
N THR A 48 6.35 29.23 -28.64
CA THR A 48 7.47 29.96 -29.23
C THR A 48 7.87 31.14 -28.35
N GLY A 49 8.96 31.00 -27.61
CA GLY A 49 9.51 32.05 -26.76
C GLY A 49 11.05 32.09 -26.76
N SER A 50 11.58 33.03 -26.00
CA SER A 50 13.01 33.28 -25.83
C SER A 50 13.58 32.55 -24.60
N HIS A 51 14.90 32.38 -24.56
CA HIS A 51 15.58 32.01 -23.32
C HIS A 51 15.92 33.28 -22.54
N ILE A 52 15.39 33.41 -21.33
CA ILE A 52 15.67 34.52 -20.42
C ILE A 52 16.57 34.00 -19.31
N ASP A 53 17.81 34.47 -19.24
CA ASP A 53 18.73 34.16 -18.13
C ASP A 53 18.47 35.08 -16.93
N VAL A 54 18.30 34.48 -15.76
CA VAL A 54 18.15 35.17 -14.47
C VAL A 54 19.31 36.14 -14.18
N ARG A 55 20.52 35.88 -14.72
CA ARG A 55 21.71 36.74 -14.57
C ARG A 55 21.58 38.12 -15.19
N ASN A 56 20.63 38.32 -16.11
CA ASN A 56 20.31 39.65 -16.65
C ASN A 56 19.57 40.53 -15.61
N PHE A 57 19.10 39.94 -14.51
CA PHE A 57 18.33 40.60 -13.46
C PHE A 57 19.03 40.52 -12.09
N ALA A 58 19.59 39.36 -11.73
CA ALA A 58 20.01 39.04 -10.37
C ALA A 58 21.46 38.51 -10.27
N PRO A 59 22.27 38.97 -9.29
CA PRO A 59 23.69 38.61 -9.16
C PRO A 59 23.98 37.20 -8.62
N GLY A 60 23.00 36.47 -8.10
CA GLY A 60 23.15 35.09 -7.63
C GLY A 60 24.22 34.92 -6.54
N ASP A 61 24.33 35.90 -5.64
CA ASP A 61 25.41 36.06 -4.65
C ASP A 61 24.98 35.79 -3.19
N GLY A 62 23.75 35.32 -2.98
CA GLY A 62 23.17 35.10 -1.64
C GLY A 62 22.60 36.35 -0.96
N SER A 63 22.71 37.54 -1.56
CA SER A 63 22.01 38.75 -1.10
C SER A 63 20.50 38.65 -1.33
N ASP A 64 19.70 39.48 -0.66
CA ASP A 64 18.27 39.60 -0.96
C ASP A 64 18.07 40.18 -2.36
N GLN A 65 17.50 39.35 -3.24
CA GLN A 65 17.29 39.61 -4.66
C GLN A 65 15.78 39.59 -5.01
N THR A 66 14.90 39.77 -4.01
CA THR A 66 13.44 39.65 -4.16
C THR A 66 12.88 40.50 -5.30
N ALA A 67 13.35 41.74 -5.47
CA ALA A 67 12.90 42.62 -6.55
C ALA A 67 13.39 42.15 -7.93
N GLN A 68 14.63 41.67 -7.99
CA GLN A 68 15.31 41.21 -9.20
C GLN A 68 14.68 39.92 -9.73
N ILE A 69 14.47 38.91 -8.87
CA ILE A 69 13.83 37.65 -9.28
C ILE A 69 12.33 37.87 -9.58
N LYS A 70 11.66 38.82 -8.91
CA LYS A 70 10.29 39.21 -9.31
C LYS A 70 10.30 39.84 -10.71
N ALA A 71 11.20 40.77 -11.01
CA ALA A 71 11.31 41.41 -12.32
C ALA A 71 11.63 40.40 -13.44
N PHE A 72 12.50 39.42 -13.15
CA PHE A 72 12.77 38.28 -14.03
C PHE A 72 11.48 37.50 -14.36
N PHE A 73 10.70 37.12 -13.35
CA PHE A 73 9.43 36.41 -13.57
C PHE A 73 8.33 37.29 -14.21
N ASP A 74 8.28 38.59 -13.89
CA ASP A 74 7.36 39.54 -14.52
C ASP A 74 7.64 39.73 -16.02
N SER A 75 8.89 39.54 -16.46
CA SER A 75 9.28 39.67 -17.87
C SER A 75 8.77 38.53 -18.76
N ALA A 76 8.41 37.39 -18.18
CA ALA A 76 8.08 36.14 -18.87
C ALA A 76 6.81 36.24 -19.74
N GLN A 77 6.95 36.10 -21.05
CA GLN A 77 5.85 35.90 -21.99
C GLN A 77 5.48 34.41 -22.09
N GLU A 78 4.39 34.09 -22.78
CA GLU A 78 4.01 32.69 -23.00
C GLU A 78 5.03 31.97 -23.91
N GLY A 79 5.54 30.84 -23.42
CA GLY A 79 6.53 30.03 -24.12
C GLY A 79 7.99 30.42 -23.87
N ASP A 80 8.26 31.49 -23.11
CA ASP A 80 9.62 31.83 -22.68
C ASP A 80 10.18 30.77 -21.72
N VAL A 81 11.49 30.49 -21.87
CA VAL A 81 12.26 29.58 -21.01
C VAL A 81 13.01 30.42 -19.98
N LEU A 82 12.55 30.34 -18.73
CA LEU A 82 13.17 31.00 -17.58
C LEU A 82 14.35 30.17 -17.08
N LEU A 83 15.56 30.59 -17.46
CA LEU A 83 16.81 29.90 -17.18
C LEU A 83 17.45 30.41 -15.89
N PHE A 84 17.47 29.58 -14.86
CA PHE A 84 18.30 29.76 -13.68
C PHE A 84 19.71 29.21 -13.94
N THR A 85 20.66 30.08 -14.28
CA THR A 85 22.08 29.74 -14.30
C THR A 85 22.65 29.65 -12.87
N SER A 86 23.80 28.99 -12.69
CA SER A 86 24.38 28.70 -11.36
C SER A 86 24.52 29.95 -10.47
N GLY A 87 24.22 29.85 -9.18
CA GLY A 87 24.18 30.98 -8.25
C GLY A 87 23.17 30.80 -7.10
N HIS A 88 23.27 31.64 -6.06
CA HIS A 88 22.36 31.66 -4.92
C HIS A 88 21.45 32.88 -4.99
N TYR A 89 20.19 32.63 -5.34
CA TYR A 89 19.14 33.64 -5.51
C TYR A 89 18.23 33.61 -4.28
N LYS A 90 18.41 34.57 -3.36
CA LYS A 90 17.67 34.62 -2.09
C LYS A 90 16.51 35.59 -2.18
N VAL A 91 15.37 35.18 -1.62
CA VAL A 91 14.10 35.91 -1.65
C VAL A 91 13.53 36.00 -0.23
N VAL A 92 13.22 37.23 0.19
CA VAL A 92 12.62 37.57 1.48
C VAL A 92 11.21 38.12 1.24
N LYS A 93 10.22 37.22 1.23
CA LYS A 93 8.79 37.53 1.08
C LYS A 93 7.92 36.59 1.90
N THR A 94 6.85 37.13 2.50
CA THR A 94 5.81 36.37 3.21
C THR A 94 4.72 35.89 2.23
N GLY A 95 4.20 34.68 2.43
CA GLY A 95 3.29 34.03 1.48
C GLY A 95 4.01 33.47 0.26
N TRP A 96 3.26 33.26 -0.83
CA TRP A 96 3.82 32.85 -2.13
C TRP A 96 4.88 33.83 -2.61
N PHE A 97 6.06 33.35 -3.01
CA PHE A 97 7.03 34.23 -3.66
C PHE A 97 6.44 34.79 -4.96
N TYR A 98 6.00 33.90 -5.86
CA TYR A 98 5.40 34.26 -7.13
C TYR A 98 4.21 33.36 -7.45
N THR A 99 3.23 33.93 -8.17
CA THR A 99 2.09 33.20 -8.73
C THR A 99 2.10 33.41 -10.24
N PHE A 100 2.29 32.34 -11.00
CA PHE A 100 1.98 32.34 -12.44
C PHE A 100 0.51 31.97 -12.61
N SER A 101 -0.23 32.71 -13.42
CA SER A 101 -1.65 32.47 -13.67
C SER A 101 -1.94 32.50 -15.17
N GLY A 102 -2.64 31.48 -15.67
CA GLY A 102 -3.25 31.45 -16.99
C GLY A 102 -2.30 31.46 -18.19
N ARG A 103 -1.00 31.20 -18.01
CA ARG A 103 0.01 31.17 -19.08
C ARG A 103 0.89 29.93 -18.97
N SER A 104 1.42 29.44 -20.09
CA SER A 104 2.39 28.35 -20.07
C SER A 104 3.70 28.77 -19.35
N VAL A 105 4.24 27.90 -18.49
CA VAL A 105 5.43 28.17 -17.66
C VAL A 105 6.53 27.16 -17.97
N ILE A 106 7.74 27.62 -18.31
CA ILE A 106 8.91 26.77 -18.48
C ILE A 106 10.06 27.34 -17.65
N ILE A 107 10.43 26.65 -16.56
CA ILE A 107 11.57 26.98 -15.71
C ILE A 107 12.60 25.87 -15.83
N LYS A 108 13.85 26.22 -16.19
CA LYS A 108 14.97 25.27 -16.26
C LYS A 108 16.13 25.83 -15.46
N ALA A 109 16.80 24.98 -14.68
CA ALA A 109 17.92 25.37 -13.84
C ALA A 109 19.17 24.55 -14.19
N LEU A 110 20.33 25.21 -14.15
CA LEU A 110 21.65 24.58 -14.29
C LEU A 110 22.15 24.11 -12.91
N PRO A 111 23.05 23.11 -12.86
CA PRO A 111 23.65 22.65 -11.60
C PRO A 111 24.24 23.80 -10.76
N GLY A 112 23.90 23.80 -9.47
CA GLY A 112 24.32 24.84 -8.52
C GLY A 112 23.49 26.14 -8.57
N ALA A 113 22.37 26.17 -9.30
CA ALA A 113 21.38 27.24 -9.16
C ALA A 113 20.43 26.95 -7.98
N ILE A 114 20.46 27.82 -6.97
CA ILE A 114 19.70 27.69 -5.73
C ILE A 114 18.73 28.87 -5.59
N LEU A 115 17.44 28.60 -5.56
CA LEU A 115 16.40 29.56 -5.18
C LEU A 115 16.05 29.35 -3.71
N GLU A 116 16.49 30.29 -2.85
CA GLU A 116 16.15 30.29 -1.43
C GLU A 116 14.96 31.23 -1.18
N VAL A 117 13.88 30.74 -0.57
CA VAL A 117 12.68 31.54 -0.24
C VAL A 117 12.42 31.56 1.27
N SER A 118 12.00 32.70 1.81
CA SER A 118 11.74 32.82 3.25
C SER A 118 10.44 32.15 3.72
N ASP A 119 9.41 32.02 2.87
CA ASP A 119 8.09 31.51 3.30
C ASP A 119 7.45 30.43 2.41
N GLN A 120 6.88 30.77 1.25
CA GLN A 120 6.41 29.76 0.28
C GLN A 120 7.11 29.94 -1.07
N GLY A 121 7.20 28.85 -1.84
CA GLY A 121 7.85 28.85 -3.15
C GLY A 121 6.95 29.39 -4.26
N LEU A 122 6.76 28.58 -5.30
CA LEU A 122 6.10 28.96 -6.54
C LEU A 122 4.68 28.39 -6.61
N ARG A 123 3.69 29.23 -6.91
CA ARG A 123 2.33 28.81 -7.27
C ARG A 123 2.13 28.98 -8.78
N ILE A 124 1.54 27.98 -9.43
CA ILE A 124 1.17 28.02 -10.84
C ILE A 124 -0.30 27.59 -10.97
N GLU A 125 -1.13 28.44 -11.55
CA GLU A 125 -2.60 28.31 -11.55
C GLU A 125 -3.17 28.41 -12.97
N GLY A 126 -4.08 27.51 -13.35
CA GLY A 126 -4.83 27.59 -14.61
C GLY A 126 -3.98 27.47 -15.89
N SER A 127 -2.84 26.79 -15.84
CA SER A 127 -1.84 26.77 -16.91
C SER A 127 -1.95 25.50 -17.78
N ASN A 128 -1.90 25.64 -19.12
CA ASN A 128 -2.02 24.50 -20.05
C ASN A 128 -0.68 23.77 -20.32
N HIS A 129 0.44 24.31 -19.84
CA HIS A 129 1.73 23.62 -19.79
C HIS A 129 2.57 24.16 -18.64
N VAL A 130 3.22 23.27 -17.90
CA VAL A 130 4.15 23.61 -16.83
C VAL A 130 5.35 22.67 -16.90
N GLU A 131 6.54 23.18 -17.21
CA GLU A 131 7.80 22.44 -17.00
C GLU A 131 8.62 23.14 -15.91
N ILE A 132 9.02 22.41 -14.87
CA ILE A 132 10.01 22.87 -13.89
C ILE A 132 11.08 21.79 -13.76
N SER A 133 12.29 22.11 -14.23
CA SER A 133 13.37 21.15 -14.41
C SER A 133 14.69 21.60 -13.75
N GLY A 134 15.25 20.76 -12.88
CA GLY A 134 16.61 20.92 -12.33
C GLY A 134 16.74 21.91 -11.15
N LEU A 135 15.64 22.46 -10.64
CA LEU A 135 15.66 23.57 -9.68
C LEU A 135 15.97 23.09 -8.26
N THR A 136 17.00 23.66 -7.63
CA THR A 136 17.17 23.56 -6.18
C THR A 136 16.34 24.66 -5.51
N LEU A 137 15.22 24.30 -4.87
CA LEU A 137 14.29 25.20 -4.20
C LEU A 137 14.28 24.90 -2.69
N VAL A 138 14.74 25.85 -1.88
CA VAL A 138 14.94 25.65 -0.44
C VAL A 138 14.29 26.76 0.39
N ARG A 139 13.60 26.38 1.47
CA ARG A 139 13.07 27.35 2.44
C ARG A 139 14.17 27.79 3.42
N THR A 140 14.29 29.08 3.73
CA THR A 140 15.31 29.62 4.66
C THR A 140 15.29 28.91 6.02
N THR A 141 14.09 28.61 6.54
CA THR A 141 13.85 27.91 7.81
C THR A 141 12.97 26.68 7.58
N GLN A 142 13.14 25.63 8.39
CA GLN A 142 12.26 24.47 8.37
C GLN A 142 10.82 24.91 8.67
N ALA A 143 9.89 24.64 7.76
CA ALA A 143 8.48 24.63 8.06
C ALA A 143 8.11 23.26 8.63
N GLY A 144 7.38 23.28 9.74
CA GLY A 144 6.87 22.05 10.36
C GLY A 144 5.54 21.58 9.76
N TRP A 145 5.00 20.56 10.40
CA TRP A 145 3.66 20.02 10.21
C TRP A 145 2.58 21.11 10.40
N SER A 146 1.54 21.06 9.58
CA SER A 146 0.40 21.98 9.50
C SER A 146 0.79 23.47 9.47
N LYS A 147 1.90 23.81 8.81
CA LYS A 147 2.30 25.22 8.55
C LYS A 147 1.92 25.71 7.15
N ASN A 148 1.38 24.83 6.30
CA ASN A 148 0.86 25.12 4.96
C ASN A 148 1.85 25.95 4.13
N LYS A 149 3.10 25.47 4.06
CA LYS A 149 4.18 26.04 3.24
C LYS A 149 4.56 25.04 2.15
N THR A 150 4.23 25.31 0.89
CA THR A 150 4.59 24.40 -0.21
C THR A 150 5.78 24.93 -1.02
N GLY A 151 6.64 24.02 -1.50
CA GLY A 151 7.72 24.33 -2.43
C GLY A 151 7.19 24.67 -3.82
N LEU A 152 6.68 23.67 -4.54
CA LEU A 152 5.98 23.85 -5.82
C LEU A 152 4.51 23.50 -5.65
N ASN A 153 3.62 24.45 -5.94
CA ASN A 153 2.17 24.25 -5.84
C ASN A 153 1.50 24.53 -7.19
N ILE A 154 1.00 23.48 -7.83
CA ILE A 154 0.37 23.51 -9.14
C ILE A 154 -1.14 23.35 -8.96
N GLU A 155 -1.94 24.23 -9.52
CA GLU A 155 -3.40 24.26 -9.33
C GLU A 155 -4.13 24.36 -10.67
N ASN A 156 -5.15 23.53 -10.89
CA ASN A 156 -6.02 23.53 -12.07
C ASN A 156 -5.25 23.63 -13.41
N SER A 157 -4.12 22.93 -13.51
CA SER A 157 -3.15 23.04 -14.61
C SER A 157 -2.90 21.68 -15.26
N SER A 158 -2.69 21.66 -16.57
CA SER A 158 -2.50 20.44 -17.37
C SER A 158 -1.15 20.42 -18.08
N ASN A 159 -0.74 19.24 -18.54
CA ASN A 159 0.54 18.98 -19.24
C ASN A 159 1.75 19.45 -18.40
N VAL A 160 1.79 18.95 -17.17
CA VAL A 160 2.71 19.30 -16.09
C VAL A 160 3.86 18.30 -16.04
N LEU A 161 5.10 18.80 -16.03
CA LEU A 161 6.34 18.02 -15.94
C LEU A 161 7.27 18.64 -14.89
N LEU A 162 7.33 18.01 -13.71
CA LEU A 162 8.19 18.40 -12.60
C LEU A 162 9.32 17.38 -12.47
N GLN A 163 10.54 17.74 -12.83
CA GLN A 163 11.64 16.79 -12.94
C GLN A 163 13.00 17.28 -12.45
N HIS A 164 13.81 16.37 -11.88
CA HIS A 164 15.19 16.66 -11.47
C HIS A 164 15.35 17.81 -10.45
N ASN A 165 14.29 18.19 -9.73
CA ASN A 165 14.34 19.28 -8.74
C ASN A 165 14.79 18.76 -7.38
N ASP A 166 15.49 19.60 -6.60
CA ASP A 166 15.85 19.35 -5.19
C ASP A 166 15.03 20.31 -4.32
N ILE A 167 14.07 19.80 -3.55
CA ILE A 167 13.10 20.64 -2.82
C ILE A 167 13.16 20.33 -1.33
N SER A 168 13.37 21.36 -0.49
CA SER A 168 13.58 21.16 0.94
C SER A 168 13.18 22.28 1.89
N LYS A 169 12.96 21.91 3.16
CA LYS A 169 12.58 22.76 4.31
C LYS A 169 11.15 23.33 4.27
N PHE A 170 10.32 22.88 3.35
CA PHE A 170 8.89 23.22 3.29
C PHE A 170 8.04 22.31 4.21
N THR A 171 6.74 22.59 4.26
CA THR A 171 5.75 21.64 4.78
C THR A 171 5.51 20.58 3.70
N ASP A 172 4.92 20.96 2.57
CA ASP A 172 4.80 20.11 1.37
C ASP A 172 5.94 20.39 0.38
N GLY A 173 6.51 19.36 -0.23
CA GLY A 173 7.50 19.48 -1.31
C GLY A 173 6.83 19.91 -2.63
N ILE A 174 6.05 19.01 -3.19
CA ILE A 174 5.27 19.22 -4.42
C ILE A 174 3.78 18.96 -4.14
N GLY A 175 2.96 20.00 -4.26
CA GLY A 175 1.51 19.89 -4.34
C GLY A 175 1.02 20.03 -5.79
N VAL A 176 0.17 19.12 -6.24
CA VAL A 176 -0.61 19.29 -7.49
C VAL A 176 -2.09 19.10 -7.15
N ASN A 177 -2.87 20.17 -7.30
CA ASN A 177 -4.31 20.16 -7.11
C ASN A 177 -4.98 20.32 -8.48
N GLY A 178 -5.93 19.45 -8.82
CA GLY A 178 -6.57 19.47 -10.14
C GLY A 178 -7.70 20.48 -10.27
N SER A 179 -8.81 20.03 -10.87
CA SER A 179 -9.97 20.88 -11.18
C SER A 179 -10.98 20.91 -10.04
N SER A 180 -11.76 21.99 -9.95
CA SER A 180 -12.97 22.02 -9.11
C SER A 180 -14.15 21.23 -9.71
N SER A 181 -14.03 20.72 -10.94
CA SER A 181 -15.07 19.95 -11.64
C SER A 181 -14.56 18.58 -12.10
N GLN A 182 -15.39 17.55 -11.92
CA GLN A 182 -15.15 16.19 -12.43
C GLN A 182 -15.34 16.08 -13.95
N ASP A 183 -16.21 16.89 -14.55
CA ASP A 183 -16.53 16.87 -15.98
C ASP A 183 -15.41 17.47 -16.85
N ASN A 184 -14.64 18.40 -16.27
CA ASN A 184 -13.47 18.99 -16.91
C ASN A 184 -12.25 18.94 -15.96
N PRO A 185 -11.63 17.75 -15.80
CA PRO A 185 -10.51 17.56 -14.90
C PRO A 185 -9.19 18.00 -15.53
N ALA A 186 -8.24 18.39 -14.67
CA ALA A 186 -6.88 18.70 -15.08
C ALA A 186 -6.10 17.40 -15.37
N ARG A 187 -5.20 17.42 -16.36
CA ARG A 187 -4.67 16.17 -16.96
C ARG A 187 -3.21 16.21 -17.38
N ASN A 188 -2.62 15.02 -17.54
CA ASN A 188 -1.23 14.79 -17.95
C ASN A 188 -0.24 15.41 -16.93
N VAL A 189 -0.03 14.74 -15.80
CA VAL A 189 0.90 15.18 -14.75
C VAL A 189 2.04 14.16 -14.61
N VAL A 190 3.28 14.61 -14.68
CA VAL A 190 4.49 13.80 -14.51
C VAL A 190 5.39 14.43 -13.45
N ILE A 191 5.64 13.70 -12.36
CA ILE A 191 6.54 14.09 -11.27
C ILE A 191 7.64 13.02 -11.19
N ARG A 192 8.84 13.32 -11.69
CA ARG A 192 9.89 12.30 -11.84
C ARG A 192 11.31 12.71 -11.49
N ASN A 193 12.11 11.78 -10.95
CA ASN A 193 13.54 12.01 -10.65
C ASN A 193 13.79 13.24 -9.73
N ASN A 194 12.82 13.66 -8.92
CA ASN A 194 13.00 14.75 -7.96
C ASN A 194 13.54 14.20 -6.64
N LYS A 195 14.22 15.06 -5.88
CA LYS A 195 14.80 14.78 -4.57
C LYS A 195 14.13 15.69 -3.53
N LEU A 196 13.36 15.10 -2.63
CA LEU A 196 12.34 15.79 -1.83
C LEU A 196 12.57 15.48 -0.35
N HIS A 197 13.11 16.45 0.40
CA HIS A 197 13.63 16.16 1.74
C HIS A 197 13.58 17.29 2.76
N HIS A 198 13.62 16.92 4.04
CA HIS A 198 13.44 17.85 5.17
C HIS A 198 12.08 18.56 5.06
N LEU A 199 11.00 17.78 5.08
CA LEU A 199 9.63 18.25 4.84
C LEU A 199 8.71 18.02 6.05
N GLY A 200 7.89 19.01 6.38
CA GLY A 200 6.96 18.97 7.52
C GLY A 200 5.76 18.05 7.32
N GLU A 201 5.30 17.88 6.08
CA GLU A 201 4.19 17.02 5.65
C GLU A 201 4.64 16.17 4.44
N GLU A 202 4.05 16.34 3.25
CA GLU A 202 4.23 15.43 2.12
C GLU A 202 5.39 15.83 1.18
N PRO A 203 6.32 14.91 0.86
CA PRO A 203 7.13 14.99 -0.36
C PRO A 203 6.31 15.28 -1.62
N ILE A 204 5.28 14.48 -1.90
CA ILE A 204 4.41 14.64 -3.07
C ILE A 204 2.97 14.45 -2.66
N ALA A 205 2.10 15.39 -3.02
CA ALA A 205 0.66 15.23 -2.86
C ALA A 205 -0.08 15.62 -4.14
N VAL A 206 -0.92 14.72 -4.64
CA VAL A 206 -1.79 14.92 -5.81
C VAL A 206 -3.25 14.82 -5.39
N ARG A 207 -4.02 15.88 -5.60
CA ARG A 207 -5.31 16.11 -4.93
C ARG A 207 -6.37 16.59 -5.93
N SER A 208 -7.60 16.09 -5.81
CA SER A 208 -8.85 16.57 -6.45
C SER A 208 -8.86 16.65 -8.00
N HIS A 209 -9.53 15.68 -8.65
CA HIS A 209 -9.91 15.71 -10.07
C HIS A 209 -8.72 15.95 -11.03
N LEU A 210 -7.68 15.15 -10.83
CA LEU A 210 -6.57 14.95 -11.75
C LEU A 210 -6.76 13.63 -12.51
N VAL A 211 -6.35 13.59 -13.79
CA VAL A 211 -6.34 12.37 -14.62
C VAL A 211 -5.00 12.18 -15.31
N PHE A 212 -4.52 10.93 -15.38
CA PHE A 212 -3.25 10.55 -15.98
C PHE A 212 -2.06 11.17 -15.24
N VAL A 213 -1.80 10.62 -14.05
CA VAL A 213 -0.76 11.09 -13.12
C VAL A 213 0.33 10.03 -13.00
N VAL A 214 1.59 10.40 -13.24
CA VAL A 214 2.75 9.52 -13.14
C VAL A 214 3.77 10.11 -12.16
N ILE A 215 3.98 9.42 -11.05
CA ILE A 215 4.94 9.74 -10.00
C ILE A 215 6.01 8.64 -10.04
N ARG A 216 7.20 8.93 -10.60
CA ARG A 216 8.23 7.89 -10.79
C ARG A 216 9.66 8.29 -10.44
N GLU A 217 10.46 7.34 -9.94
CA GLU A 217 11.90 7.52 -9.75
C GLU A 217 12.27 8.68 -8.79
N ASN A 218 11.37 9.09 -7.88
CA ASN A 218 11.65 10.18 -6.93
C ASN A 218 12.32 9.64 -5.65
N ASP A 219 13.24 10.44 -5.10
CA ASP A 219 13.98 10.21 -3.86
C ASP A 219 13.37 11.06 -2.73
N CYS A 220 12.74 10.40 -1.75
CA CYS A 220 11.93 11.03 -0.71
C CYS A 220 12.45 10.63 0.67
N TYR A 221 13.05 11.56 1.42
CA TYR A 221 13.62 11.27 2.74
C TYR A 221 13.50 12.40 3.75
N ARG A 222 13.62 12.12 5.06
CA ARG A 222 13.48 13.14 6.13
C ARG A 222 12.18 13.96 6.03
N TYR A 223 11.04 13.29 5.96
CA TYR A 223 9.71 13.90 6.00
C TYR A 223 8.86 13.34 7.16
N LEU A 224 7.78 14.04 7.53
CA LEU A 224 6.89 13.67 8.65
C LEU A 224 5.42 13.41 8.26
N GLY A 225 4.93 13.92 7.12
CA GLY A 225 3.60 13.60 6.60
C GLY A 225 3.54 12.27 5.85
N ASP A 226 2.55 12.11 4.98
CA ASP A 226 2.15 10.80 4.45
C ASP A 226 3.13 10.16 3.45
N GLY A 227 4.10 10.91 2.91
CA GLY A 227 5.08 10.42 1.93
C GLY A 227 4.66 10.74 0.49
N ILE A 228 3.89 9.86 -0.13
CA ILE A 228 3.14 10.17 -1.37
C ILE A 228 1.65 10.08 -1.08
N LEU A 229 0.92 11.17 -1.29
CA LEU A 229 -0.50 11.29 -1.01
C LEU A 229 -1.32 11.45 -2.31
N VAL A 230 -2.37 10.64 -2.47
CA VAL A 230 -3.32 10.68 -3.58
C VAL A 230 -4.73 10.88 -3.02
N LYS A 231 -5.42 11.95 -3.43
CA LYS A 231 -6.80 12.26 -3.03
C LYS A 231 -7.69 12.48 -4.26
N GLY A 232 -8.81 11.76 -4.38
CA GLY A 232 -9.85 11.98 -5.40
C GLY A 232 -9.33 12.12 -6.84
N THR A 233 -8.42 11.23 -7.27
CA THR A 233 -7.59 11.35 -8.48
C THR A 233 -7.57 10.01 -9.24
N TRP A 234 -7.50 10.05 -10.58
CA TRP A 234 -7.76 8.89 -11.44
C TRP A 234 -6.61 8.58 -12.42
N HIS A 235 -6.43 7.29 -12.74
CA HIS A 235 -5.39 6.76 -13.63
C HIS A 235 -3.99 7.18 -13.15
N VAL A 236 -3.58 6.60 -12.01
CA VAL A 236 -2.36 6.98 -11.27
C VAL A 236 -1.33 5.87 -11.33
N SER A 237 -0.10 6.24 -11.66
CA SER A 237 1.08 5.38 -11.68
C SER A 237 2.09 5.89 -10.66
N ILE A 238 2.35 5.14 -9.60
CA ILE A 238 3.39 5.42 -8.60
C ILE A 238 4.43 4.31 -8.74
N THR A 239 5.55 4.60 -9.43
CA THR A 239 6.54 3.55 -9.77
C THR A 239 7.97 3.88 -9.40
N ASP A 240 8.71 2.89 -8.90
CA ASP A 240 10.17 2.98 -8.73
C ASP A 240 10.64 4.13 -7.81
N ASN A 241 9.76 4.68 -6.96
CA ASN A 241 10.10 5.73 -6.00
C ASN A 241 10.78 5.12 -4.76
N PHE A 242 11.68 5.90 -4.14
CA PHE A 242 12.40 5.49 -2.94
C PHE A 242 12.00 6.40 -1.77
N LEU A 243 11.24 5.85 -0.83
CA LEU A 243 10.80 6.54 0.39
C LEU A 243 11.56 5.95 1.58
N HIS A 244 12.49 6.70 2.16
CA HIS A 244 13.38 6.16 3.18
C HIS A 244 13.76 7.18 4.24
N THR A 245 14.24 6.69 5.40
CA THR A 245 14.76 7.55 6.48
C THR A 245 13.81 8.72 6.80
N PRO A 246 12.52 8.46 7.07
CA PRO A 246 11.59 9.50 7.49
C PRO A 246 12.04 10.11 8.82
N VAL A 247 11.41 11.21 9.20
CA VAL A 247 11.57 11.78 10.54
C VAL A 247 10.93 10.83 11.56
N LEU A 248 11.62 10.57 12.67
CA LEU A 248 11.14 9.81 13.81
C LEU A 248 10.93 10.73 15.02
N SER A 249 9.95 10.44 15.86
CA SER A 249 9.73 11.11 17.16
C SER A 249 10.89 10.95 18.17
N SER A 250 11.84 10.04 17.88
CA SER A 250 13.10 9.88 18.61
C SER A 250 14.24 10.78 18.11
N ASP A 251 14.09 11.48 16.99
CA ASP A 251 15.15 12.29 16.41
C ASP A 251 15.39 13.59 17.19
N SER A 252 16.64 13.98 17.33
CA SER A 252 17.04 15.18 18.10
C SER A 252 16.48 16.50 17.54
N ASP A 253 16.08 16.53 16.26
CA ASP A 253 15.49 17.69 15.59
C ASP A 253 13.98 17.54 15.30
N PHE A 254 13.32 16.49 15.82
CA PHE A 254 11.86 16.26 15.68
C PHE A 254 11.02 17.49 16.06
N ALA A 255 11.49 18.30 17.02
CA ALA A 255 10.87 19.55 17.43
C ALA A 255 10.68 20.57 16.28
N SER A 256 11.55 20.54 15.25
CA SER A 256 11.46 21.41 14.08
C SER A 256 10.40 20.94 13.07
N PHE A 257 10.29 19.62 12.88
CA PHE A 257 9.32 18.99 12.00
C PHE A 257 7.90 18.98 12.60
N SER A 258 7.78 18.75 13.90
CA SER A 258 6.52 18.92 14.65
C SER A 258 6.07 20.38 14.81
N GLY A 259 6.89 21.35 14.37
CA GLY A 259 6.61 22.77 14.56
C GLY A 259 6.43 23.18 16.03
N GLY A 260 6.99 22.41 16.97
CA GLY A 260 6.89 22.63 18.41
C GLY A 260 5.53 22.32 19.05
N GLN A 261 4.55 21.75 18.33
CA GLN A 261 3.18 21.57 18.83
C GLN A 261 2.78 20.08 18.90
N GLN A 262 2.75 19.51 20.11
CA GLN A 262 2.14 18.18 20.30
C GLN A 262 0.60 18.31 20.35
N VAL A 263 -0.03 18.09 19.20
CA VAL A 263 -1.49 17.93 19.06
C VAL A 263 -1.81 16.45 18.79
N ASN A 264 -2.99 16.00 19.21
CA ASN A 264 -3.36 14.57 19.27
C ASN A 264 -3.25 13.79 17.95
N ASN A 265 -3.28 14.47 16.80
CA ASN A 265 -3.28 13.86 15.47
C ASN A 265 -1.94 14.02 14.72
N MET A 266 -0.91 14.60 15.36
CA MET A 266 0.38 14.82 14.69
C MET A 266 1.11 13.49 14.47
N PRO A 267 1.70 13.24 13.28
CA PRO A 267 2.51 12.06 13.03
C PRO A 267 3.71 11.93 13.99
N THR A 268 4.07 10.69 14.30
CA THR A 268 5.25 10.35 15.12
C THR A 268 6.36 9.68 14.32
N VAL A 269 6.06 9.27 13.08
CA VAL A 269 6.96 8.76 12.04
C VAL A 269 6.33 9.14 10.69
N GLY A 270 7.13 9.52 9.69
CA GLY A 270 6.65 9.78 8.32
C GLY A 270 6.04 8.55 7.62
N GLY A 271 4.99 8.78 6.84
CA GLY A 271 4.18 7.77 6.15
C GLY A 271 4.85 7.11 4.94
N GLY A 272 4.07 6.31 4.21
CA GLY A 272 4.48 5.62 2.98
C GLY A 272 3.77 6.16 1.74
N ILE A 273 2.76 5.44 1.26
CA ILE A 273 1.88 5.88 0.16
C ILE A 273 0.42 5.80 0.66
N THR A 274 -0.29 6.92 0.65
CA THR A 274 -1.72 6.97 0.99
C THR A 274 -2.54 7.28 -0.24
N CYS A 275 -3.52 6.43 -0.56
CA CYS A 275 -4.54 6.70 -1.56
C CYS A 275 -5.90 6.71 -0.86
N ASN A 276 -6.51 7.90 -0.73
CA ASN A 276 -7.73 8.08 0.04
C ASN A 276 -8.80 8.96 -0.65
N ASN A 277 -9.95 9.06 0.01
CA ASN A 277 -11.15 9.75 -0.46
C ASN A 277 -11.43 11.05 0.32
N GLU A 278 -10.44 11.57 1.06
CA GLU A 278 -10.59 12.79 1.84
C GLU A 278 -10.67 14.00 0.90
N GLY A 279 -11.82 14.69 0.86
CA GLY A 279 -12.05 15.83 -0.02
C GLY A 279 -12.42 15.49 -1.47
N GLY A 280 -12.83 14.24 -1.76
CA GLY A 280 -13.41 13.84 -3.04
C GLY A 280 -14.89 13.47 -2.92
N GLU A 281 -15.72 13.90 -3.88
CA GLU A 281 -17.07 13.32 -4.07
C GLU A 281 -17.00 11.92 -4.68
N THR A 282 -15.89 11.60 -5.35
CA THR A 282 -15.58 10.26 -5.87
C THR A 282 -14.17 9.82 -5.45
N GLY A 283 -14.05 8.52 -5.19
CA GLY A 283 -12.81 7.89 -4.75
C GLY A 283 -11.70 7.91 -5.80
N ALA A 284 -10.50 7.53 -5.38
CA ALA A 284 -9.36 7.38 -6.29
C ALA A 284 -9.54 6.14 -7.19
N LYS A 285 -9.16 6.23 -8.47
CA LYS A 285 -9.49 5.19 -9.47
C LYS A 285 -8.30 4.74 -10.31
N ASN A 286 -8.21 3.43 -10.59
CA ASN A 286 -7.16 2.80 -11.39
C ASN A 286 -5.74 3.19 -10.91
N LEU A 287 -5.42 2.73 -9.69
CA LEU A 287 -4.17 3.00 -8.98
C LEU A 287 -3.15 1.88 -9.23
N HIS A 288 -1.99 2.22 -9.78
CA HIS A 288 -0.87 1.30 -9.99
C HIS A 288 0.30 1.71 -9.12
N ILE A 289 0.62 0.91 -8.11
CA ILE A 289 1.70 1.15 -7.15
C ILE A 289 2.71 0.03 -7.33
N HIS A 290 3.78 0.28 -8.10
CA HIS A 290 4.68 -0.76 -8.60
C HIS A 290 6.17 -0.51 -8.31
N GLY A 291 6.91 -1.51 -7.85
CA GLY A 291 8.38 -1.45 -7.77
C GLY A 291 8.97 -0.41 -6.80
N ASN A 292 8.15 0.28 -6.00
CA ASN A 292 8.62 1.28 -5.04
C ASN A 292 9.35 0.61 -3.87
N SER A 293 10.30 1.32 -3.26
CA SER A 293 11.01 0.88 -2.05
C SER A 293 10.70 1.81 -0.88
N LEU A 294 10.16 1.25 0.21
CA LEU A 294 9.70 1.96 1.39
C LEU A 294 10.42 1.42 2.63
N ILE A 295 11.28 2.24 3.25
CA ILE A 295 12.19 1.80 4.33
C ILE A 295 12.07 2.69 5.56
N GLY A 296 11.62 2.10 6.67
CA GLY A 296 11.51 2.77 7.97
C GLY A 296 10.27 3.64 8.15
N THR A 297 9.32 3.58 7.22
CA THR A 297 8.08 4.37 7.19
C THR A 297 7.05 3.89 8.23
N ALA A 298 6.07 4.74 8.55
CA ALA A 298 4.99 4.43 9.50
C ALA A 298 4.11 3.26 9.01
N PHE A 299 3.86 3.22 7.71
CA PHE A 299 3.14 2.19 6.94
C PHE A 299 3.77 2.06 5.55
N GLY A 300 3.39 1.03 4.80
CA GLY A 300 3.77 0.89 3.39
C GLY A 300 2.74 1.57 2.47
N VAL A 301 1.58 0.95 2.29
CA VAL A 301 0.47 1.51 1.48
C VAL A 301 -0.83 1.50 2.27
N GLY A 302 -1.45 2.67 2.43
CA GLY A 302 -2.82 2.83 2.92
C GLY A 302 -3.80 3.06 1.77
N LEU A 303 -4.79 2.18 1.61
CA LEU A 303 -5.84 2.25 0.59
C LEU A 303 -7.21 2.35 1.24
N ILE A 304 -8.03 3.30 0.81
CA ILE A 304 -9.40 3.48 1.30
C ILE A 304 -10.26 4.28 0.30
N GLY A 305 -11.47 3.81 0.01
CA GLY A 305 -12.44 4.50 -0.86
C GLY A 305 -11.95 4.63 -2.30
N PHE A 306 -11.78 3.49 -2.98
CA PHE A 306 -11.15 3.42 -4.30
C PHE A 306 -11.83 2.42 -5.25
N GLU A 307 -11.55 2.56 -6.55
CA GLU A 307 -11.99 1.67 -7.61
C GLU A 307 -10.79 1.20 -8.46
N GLY A 308 -10.33 -0.03 -8.25
CA GLY A 308 -9.17 -0.63 -8.91
C GLY A 308 -7.84 -0.17 -8.31
N ALA A 309 -7.22 -1.01 -7.46
CA ALA A 309 -5.89 -0.76 -6.90
C ALA A 309 -4.94 -1.97 -7.05
N PHE A 310 -3.76 -1.75 -7.63
CA PHE A 310 -2.75 -2.75 -7.96
C PHE A 310 -1.44 -2.42 -7.22
N VAL A 311 -1.20 -3.05 -6.07
CA VAL A 311 0.03 -2.91 -5.28
C VAL A 311 0.95 -4.08 -5.61
N THR A 312 1.94 -3.87 -6.48
CA THR A 312 2.72 -4.97 -7.08
C THR A 312 4.23 -4.80 -7.01
N SER A 313 4.96 -5.87 -6.70
CA SER A 313 6.44 -5.90 -6.74
C SER A 313 7.18 -4.84 -5.91
N ASN A 314 6.52 -4.21 -4.92
CA ASN A 314 7.14 -3.21 -4.05
C ASN A 314 7.97 -3.90 -2.94
N VAL A 315 8.94 -3.16 -2.38
CA VAL A 315 9.78 -3.60 -1.26
C VAL A 315 9.47 -2.74 -0.03
N PHE A 316 8.95 -3.37 1.01
CA PHE A 316 8.66 -2.74 2.30
C PHE A 316 9.60 -3.29 3.37
N LYS A 317 10.25 -2.39 4.13
CA LYS A 317 11.22 -2.79 5.14
C LYS A 317 11.15 -1.94 6.41
N ASP A 318 11.31 -2.59 7.56
CA ASP A 318 11.51 -1.93 8.86
C ASP A 318 10.34 -0.99 9.27
N ILE A 319 9.10 -1.37 8.93
CA ILE A 319 7.89 -0.54 9.05
C ILE A 319 7.48 -0.34 10.52
N LYS A 320 7.08 0.89 10.91
CA LYS A 320 7.15 1.35 12.31
C LYS A 320 5.84 1.45 13.10
N ILE A 321 4.71 1.82 12.49
CA ILE A 321 3.54 2.32 13.25
C ILE A 321 2.26 1.50 13.07
N THR A 322 2.02 0.92 11.91
CA THR A 322 0.77 0.19 11.62
C THR A 322 1.00 -0.89 10.55
N SER A 323 -0.07 -1.45 9.98
CA SER A 323 -0.01 -2.51 8.98
C SER A 323 0.73 -2.05 7.72
N VAL A 324 1.44 -2.98 7.05
CA VAL A 324 2.33 -2.60 5.93
C VAL A 324 1.55 -2.29 4.66
N ILE A 325 0.57 -3.12 4.30
CA ILE A 325 -0.44 -2.81 3.28
C ILE A 325 -1.80 -2.94 3.97
N SER A 326 -2.64 -1.90 3.87
CA SER A 326 -3.95 -1.86 4.50
C SER A 326 -5.02 -1.43 3.49
N VAL A 327 -6.00 -2.31 3.25
CA VAL A 327 -7.23 -2.04 2.51
C VAL A 327 -8.33 -1.79 3.54
N SER A 328 -8.89 -0.58 3.51
CA SER A 328 -9.63 0.08 4.61
C SER A 328 -8.74 0.82 5.62
N PHE A 329 -7.77 1.59 5.13
CA PHE A 329 -6.86 2.37 5.99
C PHE A 329 -7.58 3.54 6.70
N LEU A 330 -7.69 3.46 8.04
CA LEU A 330 -8.26 4.48 8.94
C LEU A 330 -9.56 5.15 8.41
N PRO A 331 -10.64 4.38 8.18
CA PRO A 331 -11.83 4.86 7.45
C PRO A 331 -12.50 6.09 8.08
N SER A 332 -12.54 6.15 9.42
CA SER A 332 -13.11 7.28 10.18
C SER A 332 -12.31 8.59 10.08
N GLN A 333 -11.12 8.56 9.46
CA GLN A 333 -10.29 9.74 9.19
C GLN A 333 -10.23 10.04 7.69
N TYR A 334 -10.12 9.00 6.85
CA TYR A 334 -9.76 9.12 5.44
C TYR A 334 -10.87 8.71 4.44
N ASN A 335 -12.07 8.39 4.93
CA ASN A 335 -13.27 8.13 4.10
C ASN A 335 -14.55 8.76 4.69
N PRO A 336 -14.62 10.10 4.79
CA PRO A 336 -15.80 10.78 5.35
C PRO A 336 -17.11 10.53 4.58
N ASN A 337 -17.01 10.05 3.32
CA ASN A 337 -18.13 9.79 2.41
C ASN A 337 -18.45 8.28 2.28
N ASP A 338 -17.84 7.42 3.10
CA ASP A 338 -18.09 5.96 3.18
C ASP A 338 -18.09 5.20 1.83
N LEU A 339 -17.20 5.58 0.92
CA LEU A 339 -17.07 4.89 -0.36
C LEU A 339 -16.43 3.51 -0.19
N SER A 340 -17.00 2.50 -0.85
CA SER A 340 -16.53 1.12 -0.80
C SER A 340 -15.19 0.91 -1.53
N ASN A 341 -14.52 -0.19 -1.22
CA ASN A 341 -13.25 -0.60 -1.83
C ASN A 341 -13.51 -1.62 -2.95
N HIS A 342 -13.58 -1.16 -4.20
CA HIS A 342 -13.88 -2.00 -5.36
C HIS A 342 -12.57 -2.47 -6.04
N LEU A 343 -12.39 -3.79 -6.17
CA LEU A 343 -11.26 -4.48 -6.83
C LEU A 343 -9.85 -4.09 -6.37
N PHE A 344 -9.15 -5.01 -5.71
CA PHE A 344 -7.72 -4.85 -5.41
C PHE A 344 -6.87 -6.09 -5.72
N VAL A 345 -5.62 -5.85 -6.09
CA VAL A 345 -4.57 -6.86 -6.30
C VAL A 345 -3.32 -6.46 -5.53
N ILE A 346 -2.87 -7.31 -4.61
CA ILE A 346 -1.63 -7.14 -3.85
C ILE A 346 -0.71 -8.32 -4.22
N GLN A 347 0.22 -8.10 -5.16
CA GLN A 347 0.95 -9.20 -5.80
C GLN A 347 2.48 -9.07 -5.81
N GLY A 348 3.20 -10.13 -5.44
CA GLY A 348 4.65 -10.22 -5.64
C GLY A 348 5.49 -9.24 -4.82
N ASN A 349 4.93 -8.60 -3.79
CA ASN A 349 5.64 -7.65 -2.94
C ASN A 349 6.55 -8.39 -1.94
N LEU A 350 7.64 -7.75 -1.53
CA LEU A 350 8.49 -8.18 -0.43
C LEU A 350 8.20 -7.34 0.81
N ILE A 351 7.86 -7.98 1.93
CA ILE A 351 7.73 -7.35 3.24
C ILE A 351 8.76 -8.01 4.18
N ASP A 352 9.81 -7.27 4.54
CA ASP A 352 10.88 -7.71 5.46
C ASP A 352 10.92 -6.84 6.72
N THR A 353 10.52 -7.42 7.85
CA THR A 353 10.53 -6.82 9.21
C THR A 353 9.50 -5.70 9.44
N ILE A 354 8.66 -5.88 10.45
CA ILE A 354 7.86 -4.83 11.07
C ILE A 354 8.48 -4.54 12.45
N SER A 355 8.91 -3.30 12.66
CA SER A 355 9.71 -2.90 13.83
C SER A 355 8.88 -2.12 14.84
N ARG A 356 7.88 -2.78 15.44
CA ARG A 356 7.01 -2.20 16.49
C ARG A 356 6.70 -3.18 17.62
N SER A 357 6.50 -2.67 18.83
CA SER A 357 6.31 -3.49 20.04
C SER A 357 4.89 -4.09 20.20
N SER A 358 3.91 -3.63 19.43
CA SER A 358 2.53 -4.12 19.38
C SER A 358 2.26 -4.98 18.14
N ALA A 359 1.28 -5.89 18.22
CA ALA A 359 0.91 -6.71 17.06
C ALA A 359 0.19 -5.87 15.99
N THR A 360 0.34 -6.26 14.72
CA THR A 360 -0.22 -5.60 13.51
C THR A 360 -0.11 -6.61 12.36
N ALA A 361 -0.79 -6.42 11.22
CA ALA A 361 -0.62 -7.30 10.05
C ALA A 361 0.42 -6.78 9.06
N ALA A 362 1.06 -7.67 8.29
CA ALA A 362 1.80 -7.25 7.11
C ALA A 362 0.84 -6.84 5.99
N ILE A 363 -0.16 -7.67 5.69
CA ILE A 363 -1.28 -7.31 4.79
C ILE A 363 -2.59 -7.41 5.56
N GLU A 364 -3.36 -6.34 5.54
CA GLU A 364 -4.67 -6.21 6.17
C GLU A 364 -5.71 -5.87 5.12
N ALA A 365 -6.67 -6.76 4.88
CA ALA A 365 -7.76 -6.57 3.93
C ALA A 365 -9.09 -6.93 4.61
N LYS A 366 -9.63 -5.96 5.36
CA LYS A 366 -10.81 -6.11 6.22
C LYS A 366 -11.43 -4.74 6.47
N THR A 367 -12.74 -4.60 6.33
CA THR A 367 -13.44 -3.33 6.64
C THR A 367 -13.86 -3.29 8.12
N SER A 368 -14.25 -2.11 8.61
CA SER A 368 -14.87 -1.96 9.93
C SER A 368 -16.30 -2.50 10.02
N THR A 369 -16.95 -2.79 8.88
CA THR A 369 -18.31 -3.32 8.75
C THR A 369 -18.34 -4.83 8.46
N GLY A 370 -17.22 -5.45 8.07
CA GLY A 370 -17.09 -6.88 7.80
C GLY A 370 -16.72 -7.15 6.33
N ALA A 371 -17.46 -8.04 5.68
CA ALA A 371 -17.37 -8.23 4.23
C ALA A 371 -18.10 -7.11 3.45
N GLU A 372 -19.05 -6.41 4.08
CA GLU A 372 -19.72 -5.25 3.49
C GLU A 372 -18.74 -4.08 3.33
N GLY A 373 -18.68 -3.52 2.12
CA GLY A 373 -17.77 -2.43 1.74
C GLY A 373 -16.52 -2.85 0.96
N MET A 374 -16.38 -4.13 0.57
CA MET A 374 -15.22 -4.62 -0.18
C MET A 374 -15.58 -5.79 -1.12
N ASP A 375 -15.48 -5.58 -2.44
CA ASP A 375 -16.08 -6.48 -3.44
C ASP A 375 -15.25 -7.74 -3.75
N ILE A 376 -14.03 -7.54 -4.27
CA ILE A 376 -13.18 -8.58 -4.87
C ILE A 376 -11.72 -8.26 -4.54
N GLY A 377 -11.00 -9.23 -3.98
CA GLY A 377 -9.57 -9.08 -3.66
C GLY A 377 -8.71 -10.23 -4.15
N ILE A 378 -7.48 -9.94 -4.54
CA ILE A 378 -6.43 -10.94 -4.77
C ILE A 378 -5.18 -10.54 -3.98
N ILE A 379 -4.66 -11.44 -3.15
CA ILE A 379 -3.38 -11.30 -2.45
C ILE A 379 -2.51 -12.49 -2.87
N SER A 380 -1.53 -12.29 -3.75
CA SER A 380 -0.76 -13.42 -4.30
C SER A 380 0.73 -13.26 -4.43
N ASP A 381 1.45 -14.38 -4.36
CA ASP A 381 2.87 -14.48 -4.71
C ASP A 381 3.81 -13.57 -3.88
N ASN A 382 3.33 -12.98 -2.78
CA ASN A 382 4.09 -12.07 -1.93
C ASN A 382 5.04 -12.86 -1.01
N ILE A 383 6.17 -12.24 -0.64
CA ILE A 383 7.13 -12.76 0.35
C ILE A 383 6.97 -11.94 1.64
N ILE A 384 6.44 -12.56 2.69
CA ILE A 384 5.97 -11.88 3.90
C ILE A 384 6.73 -12.40 5.12
N ILE A 385 7.67 -11.60 5.63
CA ILE A 385 8.54 -11.96 6.75
C ILE A 385 8.53 -10.84 7.81
N PRO A 386 7.47 -10.70 8.63
CA PRO A 386 7.29 -9.54 9.51
C PRO A 386 8.14 -9.58 10.80
N ARG A 387 8.74 -10.73 11.15
CA ARG A 387 9.71 -10.91 12.25
C ARG A 387 9.23 -10.48 13.65
N GLY A 388 8.09 -11.00 14.07
CA GLY A 388 7.56 -10.73 15.40
C GLY A 388 6.20 -11.36 15.62
N LYS A 389 5.53 -11.01 16.73
CA LYS A 389 4.14 -11.38 17.06
C LYS A 389 3.07 -10.75 16.14
N HIS A 390 3.45 -10.41 14.92
CA HIS A 390 2.62 -9.80 13.89
C HIS A 390 1.83 -10.86 13.13
N TRP A 391 0.77 -10.44 12.47
CA TRP A 391 0.09 -11.26 11.47
C TRP A 391 0.81 -11.17 10.12
N GLY A 392 0.83 -12.26 9.35
CA GLY A 392 1.19 -12.23 7.93
C GLY A 392 0.07 -11.58 7.12
N ILE A 393 -1.02 -12.30 6.90
CA ILE A 393 -2.21 -11.81 6.21
C ILE A 393 -3.43 -11.89 7.13
N VAL A 394 -4.17 -10.78 7.21
CA VAL A 394 -5.55 -10.73 7.76
C VAL A 394 -6.50 -10.42 6.61
N ALA A 395 -7.50 -11.27 6.37
CA ALA A 395 -8.43 -11.12 5.25
C ALA A 395 -9.88 -11.47 5.64
N ASP A 396 -10.84 -10.69 5.13
CA ASP A 396 -12.27 -10.83 5.40
C ASP A 396 -13.06 -10.62 4.09
N GLY A 397 -14.04 -11.46 3.77
CA GLY A 397 -14.84 -11.34 2.54
C GLY A 397 -14.28 -12.12 1.33
N HIS A 398 -14.71 -11.75 0.12
CA HIS A 398 -14.41 -12.46 -1.13
C HIS A 398 -12.98 -12.19 -1.66
N ILE A 399 -11.98 -12.67 -0.92
CA ILE A 399 -10.56 -12.49 -1.25
C ILE A 399 -9.91 -13.84 -1.59
N ILE A 400 -9.14 -13.86 -2.68
CA ILE A 400 -8.29 -15.00 -3.05
C ILE A 400 -6.86 -14.77 -2.56
N VAL A 401 -6.40 -15.58 -1.62
CA VAL A 401 -5.05 -15.52 -1.03
C VAL A 401 -4.22 -16.69 -1.57
N LYS A 402 -3.39 -16.49 -2.60
CA LYS A 402 -2.74 -17.61 -3.32
C LYS A 402 -1.23 -17.51 -3.49
N GLY A 403 -0.50 -18.61 -3.36
CA GLY A 403 0.93 -18.69 -3.71
C GLY A 403 1.89 -17.84 -2.85
N ASN A 404 1.43 -17.21 -1.77
CA ASN A 404 2.26 -16.38 -0.90
C ASN A 404 3.24 -17.23 -0.07
N TYR A 405 4.43 -16.71 0.19
CA TYR A 405 5.39 -17.24 1.16
C TYR A 405 5.33 -16.42 2.45
N ILE A 406 5.07 -17.05 3.60
CA ILE A 406 4.97 -16.40 4.90
C ILE A 406 5.87 -17.09 5.92
N ALA A 407 6.72 -16.33 6.64
CA ALA A 407 7.64 -16.87 7.65
C ALA A 407 7.85 -15.89 8.81
N GLN A 408 8.18 -16.38 10.01
CA GLN A 408 8.49 -15.53 11.18
C GLN A 408 7.38 -14.51 11.55
N ALA A 409 6.12 -14.83 11.26
CA ALA A 409 4.94 -14.17 11.82
C ALA A 409 4.50 -14.89 13.11
N GLY A 410 3.85 -14.20 14.05
CA GLY A 410 3.22 -14.86 15.19
C GLY A 410 2.00 -15.69 14.75
N ILE A 411 1.27 -15.15 13.78
CA ILE A 411 0.17 -15.81 13.06
C ILE A 411 0.39 -15.56 11.57
N ALA A 412 0.52 -16.59 10.74
CA ALA A 412 0.75 -16.41 9.31
C ALA A 412 -0.53 -15.95 8.58
N MET A 413 -1.69 -16.51 8.94
CA MET A 413 -3.00 -16.15 8.38
C MET A 413 -4.12 -16.10 9.42
N ASP A 414 -4.98 -15.10 9.34
CA ASP A 414 -6.24 -14.99 10.11
C ASP A 414 -7.34 -14.59 9.11
N ILE A 415 -8.21 -15.53 8.72
CA ILE A 415 -9.12 -15.36 7.57
C ILE A 415 -10.59 -15.70 7.90
N ALA A 416 -11.51 -14.97 7.28
CA ALA A 416 -12.95 -15.04 7.57
C ALA A 416 -13.85 -14.79 6.34
N ASN A 417 -15.08 -15.32 6.39
CA ASN A 417 -16.24 -14.89 5.60
C ASN A 417 -16.05 -15.00 4.07
N GLY A 418 -15.71 -16.19 3.57
CA GLY A 418 -15.61 -16.46 2.12
C GLY A 418 -14.22 -16.38 1.51
N VAL A 419 -13.17 -16.12 2.31
CA VAL A 419 -11.78 -16.10 1.83
C VAL A 419 -11.35 -17.47 1.30
N ILE A 420 -10.74 -17.48 0.11
CA ILE A 420 -10.17 -18.67 -0.53
C ILE A 420 -8.64 -18.58 -0.48
N ALA A 421 -8.03 -19.33 0.44
CA ALA A 421 -6.58 -19.38 0.62
C ALA A 421 -5.99 -20.68 0.04
N SER A 422 -5.15 -20.59 -1.01
CA SER A 422 -4.60 -21.78 -1.67
C SER A 422 -3.16 -21.72 -2.15
N SER A 423 -2.49 -22.88 -2.15
CA SER A 423 -1.11 -23.05 -2.63
C SER A 423 -0.06 -22.16 -1.95
N ASN A 424 -0.35 -21.63 -0.76
CA ASN A 424 0.59 -20.80 0.01
C ASN A 424 1.62 -21.67 0.74
N ILE A 425 2.81 -21.10 0.98
CA ILE A 425 3.88 -21.71 1.78
C ILE A 425 4.00 -20.93 3.09
N ILE A 426 3.75 -21.60 4.21
CA ILE A 426 3.84 -21.04 5.55
C ILE A 426 4.96 -21.78 6.28
N GLU A 427 6.07 -21.10 6.53
CA GLU A 427 7.22 -21.59 7.30
C GLU A 427 7.10 -21.15 8.78
N PRO A 428 7.87 -21.74 9.72
CA PRO A 428 7.67 -21.55 11.15
C PRO A 428 7.59 -20.09 11.60
N GLY A 429 6.60 -19.84 12.45
CA GLY A 429 6.33 -18.53 13.04
C GLY A 429 7.38 -18.07 14.05
N PHE A 430 7.21 -16.83 14.49
CA PHE A 430 8.02 -16.21 15.54
C PHE A 430 7.55 -16.71 16.91
N GLU A 431 8.21 -17.75 17.43
CA GLU A 431 7.91 -18.33 18.74
C GLU A 431 8.16 -17.33 19.86
N THR A 432 7.14 -17.07 20.68
CA THR A 432 7.34 -16.45 22.01
C THR A 432 6.71 -17.27 23.13
N THR A 433 5.51 -17.83 22.91
CA THR A 433 4.90 -18.77 23.88
C THR A 433 3.94 -19.73 23.19
N ASN A 434 4.01 -21.00 23.56
CA ASN A 434 2.95 -21.96 23.25
C ASN A 434 1.65 -21.51 23.97
N PRO A 435 0.48 -21.40 23.29
CA PRO A 435 0.13 -21.94 21.98
C PRO A 435 -0.06 -20.88 20.87
N ASP A 436 1.03 -20.31 20.36
CA ASP A 436 1.04 -19.60 19.07
C ASP A 436 0.42 -20.48 17.94
N ARG A 437 -0.14 -19.86 16.88
CA ARG A 437 -0.90 -20.56 15.82
C ARG A 437 -0.57 -20.02 14.42
N MET A 438 -0.36 -20.89 13.44
CA MET A 438 0.05 -20.46 12.09
C MET A 438 -1.13 -19.99 11.25
N VAL A 439 -2.24 -20.73 11.23
CA VAL A 439 -3.45 -20.37 10.47
C VAL A 439 -4.67 -20.35 11.39
N SER A 440 -5.52 -19.34 11.21
CA SER A 440 -6.83 -19.22 11.88
C SER A 440 -7.92 -19.14 10.82
N LEU A 441 -8.95 -19.98 10.95
CA LEU A 441 -10.08 -20.06 10.03
C LEU A 441 -11.37 -19.73 10.80
N HIS A 442 -12.05 -18.66 10.40
CA HIS A 442 -13.33 -18.25 11.00
C HIS A 442 -14.51 -18.94 10.30
N ASN A 443 -15.39 -18.23 9.59
CA ASN A 443 -16.54 -18.82 8.90
C ASN A 443 -16.30 -18.92 7.39
N ASP A 444 -16.90 -19.92 6.75
CA ASP A 444 -17.09 -20.04 5.29
C ASP A 444 -15.80 -19.93 4.45
N CYS A 445 -14.62 -20.19 5.02
CA CYS A 445 -13.34 -20.09 4.30
C CYS A 445 -12.98 -21.39 3.57
N THR A 446 -12.31 -21.28 2.42
CA THR A 446 -11.68 -22.42 1.74
C THR A 446 -10.16 -22.36 1.90
N PHE A 447 -9.57 -23.31 2.63
CA PHE A 447 -8.14 -23.42 2.84
C PHE A 447 -7.61 -24.69 2.15
N SER A 448 -7.00 -24.58 0.97
CA SER A 448 -6.64 -25.76 0.16
C SER A 448 -5.23 -25.78 -0.46
N HIS A 449 -4.63 -26.96 -0.55
CA HIS A 449 -3.32 -27.18 -1.19
C HIS A 449 -2.13 -26.38 -0.60
N ASN A 450 -2.27 -25.83 0.60
CA ASN A 450 -1.22 -25.05 1.28
C ASN A 450 -0.19 -25.97 1.95
N SER A 451 1.05 -25.50 2.07
CA SER A 451 2.10 -26.13 2.89
C SER A 451 2.30 -25.33 4.17
N VAL A 452 2.14 -25.94 5.35
CA VAL A 452 2.18 -25.26 6.65
C VAL A 452 3.12 -25.97 7.62
N ALA A 453 4.25 -25.35 7.96
CA ALA A 453 5.18 -25.80 8.99
C ALA A 453 4.91 -25.06 10.31
N GLY A 454 4.51 -25.80 11.35
CA GLY A 454 4.08 -25.23 12.63
C GLY A 454 4.79 -25.85 13.83
N LYS A 455 5.43 -24.99 14.63
CA LYS A 455 5.93 -25.30 15.99
C LYS A 455 4.89 -25.01 17.08
N GLY A 456 3.97 -24.09 16.80
CA GLY A 456 2.71 -23.95 17.51
C GLY A 456 1.61 -24.80 16.87
N THR A 457 0.37 -24.33 16.94
CA THR A 457 -0.77 -24.92 16.22
C THR A 457 -0.63 -24.70 14.72
N CYS A 458 -0.80 -25.72 13.86
CA CYS A 458 -0.78 -25.51 12.41
C CYS A 458 -2.06 -24.81 11.93
N ILE A 459 -3.23 -25.33 12.31
CA ILE A 459 -4.54 -24.74 11.98
C ILE A 459 -5.42 -24.68 13.24
N GLN A 460 -5.95 -23.49 13.54
CA GLN A 460 -7.07 -23.32 14.47
C GLN A 460 -8.36 -23.03 13.70
N LEU A 461 -9.38 -23.87 13.88
CA LEU A 461 -10.74 -23.57 13.43
C LEU A 461 -11.47 -22.82 14.55
N ARG A 462 -12.12 -21.71 14.18
CA ARG A 462 -12.83 -20.77 15.08
C ARG A 462 -14.27 -20.51 14.65
N GLY A 463 -14.73 -21.11 13.55
CA GLY A 463 -16.06 -20.92 13.01
C GLY A 463 -16.52 -22.10 12.16
N SER A 464 -17.55 -21.85 11.36
CA SER A 464 -18.33 -22.89 10.68
C SER A 464 -18.10 -22.95 9.17
N ASN A 465 -18.54 -24.04 8.54
CA ASN A 465 -18.62 -24.24 7.08
C ASN A 465 -17.29 -24.18 6.30
N ASN A 466 -16.13 -24.22 6.97
CA ASN A 466 -14.84 -24.14 6.29
C ASN A 466 -14.54 -25.42 5.50
N ILE A 467 -13.91 -25.27 4.33
CA ILE A 467 -13.42 -26.38 3.50
C ILE A 467 -11.90 -26.44 3.60
N ILE A 468 -11.35 -27.51 4.16
CA ILE A 468 -9.92 -27.70 4.43
C ILE A 468 -9.45 -28.96 3.68
N THR A 469 -8.78 -28.79 2.54
CA THR A 469 -8.45 -29.94 1.64
C THR A 469 -7.08 -29.88 0.96
N GLY A 470 -6.42 -31.04 0.81
CA GLY A 470 -5.17 -31.17 0.06
C GLY A 470 -3.94 -30.51 0.71
N ASN A 471 -4.04 -30.02 1.95
CA ASN A 471 -2.95 -29.29 2.61
C ASN A 471 -1.89 -30.24 3.18
N ARG A 472 -0.63 -29.79 3.20
CA ARG A 472 0.51 -30.48 3.81
C ARG A 472 0.91 -29.77 5.10
N LEU A 473 0.62 -30.40 6.24
CA LEU A 473 0.95 -29.88 7.57
C LEU A 473 2.22 -30.57 8.08
N LYS A 474 3.28 -29.80 8.34
CA LYS A 474 4.52 -30.25 8.97
C LYS A 474 4.52 -29.78 10.42
N TYR A 475 4.20 -30.69 11.33
CA TYR A 475 4.06 -30.40 12.75
C TYR A 475 5.35 -30.71 13.52
N GLU A 476 5.87 -29.70 14.22
CA GLU A 476 7.09 -29.78 15.03
C GLU A 476 6.83 -29.48 16.52
N GLY A 477 5.57 -29.25 16.87
CA GLY A 477 5.17 -28.53 18.09
C GLY A 477 4.87 -29.34 19.35
N THR A 478 4.44 -28.61 20.37
CA THR A 478 4.14 -29.12 21.72
C THR A 478 2.68 -28.94 22.17
N TRP A 479 1.82 -28.35 21.34
CA TRP A 479 0.38 -28.17 21.60
C TRP A 479 -0.53 -29.13 20.83
N TRP A 480 -1.42 -28.64 19.97
CA TRP A 480 -2.23 -29.44 19.03
C TRP A 480 -1.84 -29.09 17.59
N ALA A 481 -1.70 -30.05 16.68
CA ALA A 481 -1.48 -29.75 15.27
C ALA A 481 -2.72 -29.07 14.63
N VAL A 482 -3.91 -29.59 14.92
CA VAL A 482 -5.20 -28.97 14.59
C VAL A 482 -6.03 -28.73 15.86
N HIS A 483 -6.54 -27.51 16.04
CA HIS A 483 -7.29 -27.09 17.23
C HIS A 483 -8.71 -26.61 16.85
N LEU A 484 -9.76 -27.24 17.39
CA LEU A 484 -11.14 -26.78 17.25
C LEU A 484 -11.50 -25.89 18.46
N ASP A 485 -11.63 -24.57 18.25
CA ASP A 485 -11.83 -23.57 19.31
C ASP A 485 -13.30 -23.44 19.73
N MET A 486 -13.87 -24.54 20.25
CA MET A 486 -15.29 -24.64 20.60
C MET A 486 -15.64 -24.02 21.96
N VAL A 487 -14.72 -23.31 22.62
CA VAL A 487 -14.93 -22.77 23.98
C VAL A 487 -15.84 -21.54 23.95
N ASN A 488 -15.71 -20.71 22.91
CA ASN A 488 -16.50 -19.47 22.74
C ASN A 488 -17.11 -19.33 21.34
N ASN A 489 -16.97 -20.33 20.46
CA ASN A 489 -17.40 -20.26 19.06
C ASN A 489 -18.18 -21.52 18.64
N THR A 490 -19.13 -21.36 17.72
CA THR A 490 -19.71 -22.48 16.96
C THR A 490 -18.70 -22.97 15.93
N VAL A 491 -18.50 -24.29 15.82
CA VAL A 491 -17.54 -24.90 14.87
C VAL A 491 -18.22 -26.07 14.16
N GLU A 492 -19.27 -25.78 13.38
CA GLU A 492 -20.11 -26.79 12.69
C GLU A 492 -19.97 -26.72 11.16
N GLY A 493 -20.50 -27.72 10.43
CA GLY A 493 -20.47 -27.73 8.95
C GLY A 493 -19.09 -27.86 8.29
N ASN A 494 -18.00 -27.85 9.05
CA ASN A 494 -16.62 -27.87 8.57
C ASN A 494 -16.25 -29.21 7.89
N ILE A 495 -15.62 -29.14 6.73
CA ILE A 495 -15.13 -30.28 5.94
C ILE A 495 -13.60 -30.32 5.99
N ILE A 496 -13.02 -31.42 6.50
CA ILE A 496 -11.57 -31.62 6.59
C ILE A 496 -11.19 -32.95 5.93
N THR A 497 -10.69 -32.90 4.69
CA THR A 497 -10.44 -34.07 3.84
C THR A 497 -9.08 -33.99 3.14
N ASP A 498 -8.48 -35.11 2.73
CA ASP A 498 -7.27 -35.15 1.88
C ASP A 498 -6.02 -34.39 2.39
N ASN A 499 -5.94 -34.10 3.69
CA ASN A 499 -4.82 -33.36 4.30
C ASN A 499 -3.74 -34.33 4.84
N MET A 500 -2.48 -34.06 4.52
CA MET A 500 -1.32 -34.83 5.00
C MET A 500 -0.74 -34.19 6.28
N LEU A 501 -0.61 -34.97 7.36
CA LEU A 501 0.05 -34.54 8.60
C LEU A 501 1.39 -35.26 8.79
N MET A 502 2.48 -34.57 8.48
CA MET A 502 3.84 -35.02 8.77
C MET A 502 4.22 -34.58 10.19
N VAL A 503 4.65 -35.53 11.03
CA VAL A 503 5.04 -35.26 12.42
C VAL A 503 6.55 -35.39 12.55
N ALA A 504 7.23 -34.29 12.91
CA ALA A 504 8.67 -34.31 13.16
C ALA A 504 8.99 -35.06 14.45
N ALA A 505 10.16 -35.70 14.51
CA ALA A 505 10.59 -36.47 15.69
C ALA A 505 10.77 -35.62 16.97
N SER A 506 10.81 -34.30 16.85
CA SER A 506 10.84 -33.33 17.95
C SER A 506 9.47 -32.95 18.51
N ALA A 507 8.37 -33.30 17.82
CA ALA A 507 7.03 -32.91 18.24
C ALA A 507 6.60 -33.74 19.47
N ALA A 508 6.28 -33.04 20.56
CA ALA A 508 5.77 -33.63 21.81
C ALA A 508 4.28 -33.35 22.03
N GLY A 509 3.64 -32.64 21.10
CA GLY A 509 2.23 -32.30 21.16
C GLY A 509 1.28 -33.42 20.71
N ARG A 510 0.02 -33.04 20.54
CA ARG A 510 -1.12 -33.88 20.14
C ARG A 510 -1.60 -33.47 18.75
N TYR A 511 -2.44 -34.28 18.10
CA TYR A 511 -2.71 -34.11 16.67
C TYR A 511 -4.03 -33.38 16.35
N LEU A 512 -5.12 -33.68 17.07
CA LEU A 512 -6.43 -33.03 16.89
C LEU A 512 -7.14 -32.87 18.24
N PHE A 513 -7.63 -31.66 18.54
CA PHE A 513 -8.53 -31.44 19.68
C PHE A 513 -9.99 -31.27 19.24
N GLY A 514 -10.89 -31.98 19.92
CA GLY A 514 -12.27 -31.55 20.09
C GLY A 514 -12.62 -31.69 21.57
N ALA A 515 -13.18 -30.63 22.17
CA ALA A 515 -13.71 -30.68 23.53
C ALA A 515 -15.09 -31.37 23.56
N SER A 516 -15.30 -32.22 24.56
CA SER A 516 -16.61 -32.71 24.99
C SER A 516 -16.56 -32.85 26.51
N PRO A 517 -17.68 -32.57 27.21
CA PRO A 517 -18.40 -33.73 27.73
C PRO A 517 -19.93 -33.68 27.62
N PHE A 518 -20.56 -32.52 27.37
CA PHE A 518 -22.03 -32.39 27.40
C PHE A 518 -22.62 -31.37 26.40
N THR A 519 -23.89 -31.62 26.03
CA THR A 519 -24.85 -30.79 25.26
C THR A 519 -24.60 -30.50 23.77
N ASN A 520 -25.29 -31.27 22.92
CA ASN A 520 -26.17 -30.80 21.83
C ASN A 520 -25.67 -29.79 20.77
N GLY A 521 -24.44 -29.93 20.28
CA GLY A 521 -24.08 -29.50 18.91
C GLY A 521 -24.07 -30.69 17.94
N LYS A 522 -24.92 -30.70 16.91
CA LYS A 522 -24.93 -31.71 15.84
C LYS A 522 -24.38 -31.04 14.56
N ASN A 523 -23.35 -31.53 13.86
CA ASN A 523 -22.70 -32.85 13.91
C ASN A 523 -21.17 -32.74 13.86
N ILE A 524 -20.48 -33.75 14.41
CA ILE A 524 -19.20 -34.22 13.87
C ILE A 524 -19.55 -35.36 12.90
N VAL A 525 -19.08 -35.32 11.65
CA VAL A 525 -19.20 -36.45 10.71
C VAL A 525 -17.84 -37.11 10.50
N VAL A 526 -17.49 -37.99 11.43
CA VAL A 526 -16.54 -39.09 11.20
C VAL A 526 -17.40 -40.35 11.17
N ASP A 527 -17.76 -40.81 9.97
CA ASP A 527 -18.78 -41.85 9.80
C ASP A 527 -18.31 -43.22 10.30
N LEU A 528 -19.14 -43.86 11.14
CA LEU A 528 -18.77 -45.00 11.97
C LEU A 528 -19.93 -45.99 12.15
N VAL A 529 -20.08 -46.96 11.24
CA VAL A 529 -21.07 -48.04 11.32
C VAL A 529 -20.47 -49.39 10.91
N LYS A 530 -21.00 -50.49 11.46
CA LYS A 530 -20.55 -51.88 11.30
C LYS A 530 -21.76 -52.82 11.58
N ASP A 531 -21.85 -54.06 11.07
CA ASP A 531 -21.17 -54.73 9.94
C ASP A 531 -22.20 -55.17 8.85
N ASN A 532 -22.57 -56.42 8.53
CA ASN A 532 -22.25 -57.76 9.06
C ASN A 532 -21.67 -58.70 7.99
N ASN A 533 -22.34 -58.86 6.84
CA ASN A 533 -22.09 -59.91 5.84
C ASN A 533 -20.85 -59.73 4.93
N GLY A 534 -19.77 -59.12 5.44
CA GLY A 534 -18.40 -59.43 4.98
C GLY A 534 -17.97 -59.07 3.55
N THR A 535 -18.55 -58.06 2.89
CA THR A 535 -18.07 -57.52 1.59
C THR A 535 -17.91 -56.00 1.64
N LEU A 536 -17.03 -55.42 0.81
CA LEU A 536 -16.30 -54.18 1.10
C LEU A 536 -16.38 -53.18 -0.06
N TYR A 537 -16.63 -51.90 0.23
CA TYR A 537 -16.45 -50.76 -0.70
C TYR A 537 -15.71 -49.59 -0.02
N GLN A 538 -15.29 -48.59 -0.81
CA GLN A 538 -13.93 -48.02 -0.74
C GLN A 538 -13.67 -46.86 0.25
N PHE A 539 -12.42 -46.78 0.72
CA PHE A 539 -11.82 -45.64 1.43
C PHE A 539 -11.94 -44.30 0.69
N VAL A 540 -12.40 -43.24 1.39
CA VAL A 540 -12.04 -41.83 1.13
C VAL A 540 -11.97 -41.08 2.47
N ASN A 541 -10.88 -41.24 3.22
CA ASN A 541 -10.48 -40.43 4.38
C ASN A 541 -9.16 -40.96 5.01
N GLU A 542 -8.00 -40.50 4.54
CA GLU A 542 -6.70 -40.75 5.21
C GLU A 542 -5.99 -39.44 5.55
N MET A 543 -5.89 -39.09 6.84
CA MET A 543 -4.82 -38.22 7.32
C MET A 543 -3.56 -39.08 7.54
N VAL A 544 -2.73 -39.22 6.51
CA VAL A 544 -1.57 -40.11 6.53
C VAL A 544 -0.46 -39.55 7.44
N MET A 545 -0.37 -40.06 8.66
CA MET A 545 0.73 -39.76 9.58
C MET A 545 2.01 -40.50 9.19
N GLN A 546 3.10 -39.78 8.96
CA GLN A 546 4.43 -40.34 8.65
C GLN A 546 5.49 -39.80 9.62
N GLY A 547 6.38 -40.67 10.09
CA GLY A 547 7.47 -40.36 11.01
C GLY A 547 8.14 -41.64 11.56
N PRO A 548 9.29 -41.55 12.27
CA PRO A 548 10.10 -42.73 12.65
C PRO A 548 9.46 -43.69 13.67
N ASN A 549 8.27 -43.38 14.19
CA ASN A 549 7.44 -44.27 15.01
C ASN A 549 5.99 -44.36 14.49
N SER A 550 5.75 -44.06 13.20
CA SER A 550 4.39 -44.05 12.63
C SER A 550 3.77 -45.44 12.61
N THR A 551 2.91 -45.70 13.59
CA THR A 551 1.82 -46.67 13.42
C THR A 551 0.59 -45.93 12.95
N ARG A 552 -0.22 -46.60 12.12
CA ARG A 552 -1.52 -46.03 11.73
C ARG A 552 -2.42 -46.13 12.97
N TRP A 553 -3.39 -45.24 13.11
CA TRP A 553 -4.35 -45.30 14.21
C TRP A 553 -5.75 -45.18 13.65
N ARG A 554 -6.58 -46.20 13.86
CA ARG A 554 -8.02 -46.10 13.62
C ARG A 554 -8.66 -45.41 14.82
N ILE A 555 -9.19 -44.23 14.60
CA ILE A 555 -10.05 -43.55 15.57
C ILE A 555 -11.48 -44.06 15.34
N THR A 556 -12.13 -44.53 16.41
CA THR A 556 -13.54 -44.92 16.41
C THR A 556 -14.22 -44.25 17.60
N ILE A 557 -15.13 -43.33 17.33
CA ILE A 557 -16.12 -42.87 18.31
C ILE A 557 -17.10 -44.03 18.54
N ASP A 558 -17.37 -44.39 19.78
CA ASP A 558 -18.38 -45.42 20.09
C ASP A 558 -19.80 -44.84 20.28
N ALA A 559 -20.78 -45.71 20.52
CA ALA A 559 -22.19 -45.34 20.65
C ALA A 559 -22.53 -44.38 21.81
N LYS A 560 -21.57 -44.01 22.66
CA LYS A 560 -21.71 -42.98 23.71
C LYS A 560 -21.05 -41.65 23.36
N GLY A 561 -20.29 -41.58 22.26
CA GLY A 561 -19.41 -40.45 21.95
C GLY A 561 -17.96 -40.65 22.42
N ASP A 562 -17.61 -41.80 23.01
CA ASP A 562 -16.26 -42.02 23.55
C ASP A 562 -15.24 -42.30 22.41
N LEU A 563 -14.19 -41.47 22.33
CA LEU A 563 -13.08 -41.63 21.40
C LEU A 563 -12.19 -42.83 21.76
N LYS A 564 -12.30 -43.93 21.00
CA LYS A 564 -11.39 -45.09 21.09
C LYS A 564 -10.35 -45.05 19.98
N THR A 565 -9.10 -45.24 20.33
CA THR A 565 -7.98 -45.29 19.39
C THR A 565 -7.42 -46.72 19.31
N THR A 566 -7.40 -47.29 18.11
CA THR A 566 -6.85 -48.62 17.84
C THR A 566 -5.59 -48.50 17.00
N LYS A 567 -4.48 -49.06 17.50
CA LYS A 567 -3.20 -49.12 16.79
C LYS A 567 -3.32 -50.11 15.62
N LEU A 568 -2.91 -49.68 14.43
CA LEU A 568 -2.89 -50.42 13.16
C LEU A 568 -1.42 -50.64 12.72
#